data_AF-A0A7W8X0D4-F1
#
_entry.id   AF-A0A7W8X0D4-F1
#
_cell.length_a   1.000
_cell.length_b   1.000
_cell.length_c   1.000
_cell.angle_alpha   90.00
_cell.angle_beta   90.00
_cell.angle_gamma   90.00
#
_symmetry.space_group_name_H-M   'P 1'
#
loop_
_entity.id
_entity.type
_entity.pdbx_description
1 polymer ?
#
loop_
_entity_poly.entity_id
_entity_poly.type
_entity_poly.pdbx_seq_one_letter_code
_entity_poly.pdbx_strand_id
1 'polypeptide(L)'
;MYKLSDDTGDRLLNSRVAHIHARRKGGPRWLKMTADENRAFDNLVLLCIEHSYEIDEMPELFPADLLREWKAAQIAEHDRLQRNWPINDDEATEVLVASESFDALHAPSTVELVRRVEALRLAAGRTRAVVRSWAGRWQQLREQTRRSFNMWDDEGNPVHVEPSEMEVRPIQEGIQSALAAALDEVGPAAEAARIELAAVRVTGRQVAPWCDALERAITELIDTASTWTGRSEPASDTAFDDALGELQRSVTDLVRASRGEQVAVPELPPIANEPEQVDPLAEHRKLLDEARPFHRVRHRPYDPELRERVAGATAQAAAIPPTAHFLAIGLDPTAALAIAVGGNATEDERLKLVERDQQRLPICAAAALLQEAGRHGDAKDAPAVAADENLRRLWSETDWSKGASWVGNDVNGQSMMWAFARATSDAEVHDRLAHALETAPQLLTSLVVSCAGWVEQLDFQTCNLIGFDRTYRELPPWLPVKAIRTLAADVKALDKGIDDADVLNALLRHALSEVE
;
A
#
# COMPACT_ATOMS: atom_id res chain seq x y z
N MET A 1 -35.45 60.10 22.83
CA MET A 1 -35.57 60.93 24.05
C MET A 1 -34.33 61.82 24.24
N TYR A 2 -33.13 61.27 24.05
CA TYR A 2 -31.88 62.02 24.13
C TYR A 2 -31.34 62.33 22.73
N LYS A 3 -30.58 63.40 22.58
CA LYS A 3 -29.67 63.63 21.44
C LYS A 3 -28.23 63.45 21.92
N LEU A 4 -27.33 63.07 21.03
CA LEU A 4 -25.90 63.14 21.32
C LEU A 4 -25.42 64.59 21.16
N SER A 5 -24.56 65.04 22.07
CA SER A 5 -23.81 66.29 21.95
C SER A 5 -22.71 66.11 20.91
N ASP A 6 -22.72 66.92 19.85
CA ASP A 6 -21.68 66.84 18.81
C ASP A 6 -20.29 67.24 19.34
N ASP A 7 -20.24 68.02 20.42
CA ASP A 7 -19.00 68.50 21.04
C ASP A 7 -18.46 67.58 22.15
N THR A 8 -19.34 66.86 22.88
CA THR A 8 -18.93 66.05 24.05
C THR A 8 -19.26 64.56 23.94
N GLY A 9 -20.09 64.15 22.97
CA GLY A 9 -20.58 62.77 22.86
C GLY A 9 -21.58 62.37 23.95
N ASP A 10 -21.94 63.27 24.86
CA ASP A 10 -22.88 62.97 25.95
C ASP A 10 -24.33 62.95 25.46
N ARG A 11 -25.15 62.11 26.11
CA ARG A 11 -26.60 62.05 25.85
C ARG A 11 -27.31 63.19 26.58
N LEU A 12 -27.71 64.21 25.85
CA LEU A 12 -28.49 65.34 26.36
C LEU A 12 -29.99 65.11 26.18
N LEU A 13 -30.78 65.39 27.21
CA LEU A 13 -32.24 65.27 27.14
C LEU A 13 -32.78 66.23 26.07
N ASN A 14 -33.38 65.69 25.00
CA ASN A 14 -33.87 66.47 23.86
C ASN A 14 -35.39 66.39 23.72
N SER A 15 -36.10 65.98 24.77
CA SER A 15 -37.54 65.79 24.74
C SER A 15 -38.24 66.47 25.90
N ARG A 16 -39.48 66.90 25.66
CA ARG A 16 -40.36 67.56 26.61
C ARG A 16 -41.77 67.01 26.48
N VAL A 17 -42.47 66.96 27.62
CA VAL A 17 -43.90 66.64 27.64
C VAL A 17 -44.69 67.90 27.27
N ALA A 18 -45.46 67.80 26.18
CA ALA A 18 -46.37 68.84 25.70
C ALA A 18 -47.82 68.45 25.98
N HIS A 19 -48.70 69.45 26.10
CA HIS A 19 -50.13 69.21 26.28
C HIS A 19 -50.82 69.20 24.90
N ILE A 20 -51.67 68.20 24.66
CA ILE A 20 -52.50 68.13 23.45
C ILE A 20 -53.51 69.29 23.47
N HIS A 21 -54.19 69.48 24.61
CA HIS A 21 -55.00 70.66 24.90
C HIS A 21 -54.33 71.55 25.95
N ALA A 22 -54.13 72.83 25.61
CA ALA A 22 -53.48 73.77 26.50
C ALA A 22 -54.20 73.94 27.85
N ARG A 23 -53.42 74.22 28.90
CA ARG A 23 -53.92 74.41 30.27
C ARG A 23 -54.63 75.75 30.49
N ARG A 24 -54.23 76.80 29.78
CA ARG A 24 -54.74 78.18 29.96
C ARG A 24 -55.87 78.47 28.98
N LYS A 25 -56.95 79.09 29.45
CA LYS A 25 -58.05 79.57 28.60
C LYS A 25 -57.52 80.51 27.53
N GLY A 26 -57.77 80.19 26.26
CA GLY A 26 -57.27 80.92 25.09
C GLY A 26 -55.89 80.48 24.57
N GLY A 27 -55.30 79.42 25.14
CA GLY A 27 -54.07 78.82 24.61
C GLY A 27 -54.29 77.91 23.38
N PRO A 28 -53.20 77.41 22.77
CA PRO A 28 -53.26 76.51 21.61
C PRO A 28 -54.18 75.32 21.86
N ARG A 29 -55.15 75.09 20.95
CA ARG A 29 -56.15 74.01 21.04
C ARG A 29 -56.89 73.94 22.39
N TRP A 30 -57.07 75.06 23.10
CA TRP A 30 -57.71 75.04 24.41
C TRP A 30 -59.12 74.44 24.36
N LEU A 31 -59.38 73.47 25.25
CA LEU A 31 -60.68 72.86 25.48
C LEU A 31 -61.00 72.95 26.98
N LYS A 32 -62.27 73.19 27.32
CA LYS A 32 -62.70 73.24 28.72
C LYS A 32 -62.63 71.84 29.33
N MET A 33 -61.66 71.62 30.21
CA MET A 33 -61.43 70.37 30.95
C MET A 33 -61.00 70.66 32.39
N THR A 34 -61.10 69.67 33.27
CA THR A 34 -60.62 69.77 34.65
C THR A 34 -59.09 69.78 34.73
N ALA A 35 -58.54 70.21 35.87
CA ALA A 35 -57.09 70.22 36.07
C ALA A 35 -56.47 68.81 36.03
N ASP A 36 -57.23 67.81 36.48
CA ASP A 36 -56.80 66.41 36.50
C ASP A 36 -56.83 65.79 35.10
N GLU A 37 -57.90 66.03 34.32
CA GLU A 37 -57.97 65.62 32.91
C GLU A 37 -56.87 66.30 32.07
N ASN A 38 -56.54 67.56 32.37
CA ASN A 38 -55.49 68.27 31.64
C ASN A 38 -54.09 67.69 31.87
N ARG A 39 -53.83 67.13 33.06
CA ARG A 39 -52.55 66.51 33.43
C ARG A 39 -52.55 65.00 33.26
N ALA A 40 -53.69 64.41 32.91
CA ALA A 40 -53.79 62.99 32.68
C ALA A 40 -52.87 62.57 31.54
N PHE A 41 -52.35 61.35 31.62
CA PHE A 41 -51.51 60.75 30.58
C PHE A 41 -52.11 60.97 29.19
N ASP A 42 -53.44 60.87 29.06
CA ASP A 42 -54.22 61.04 27.82
C ASP A 42 -54.11 62.41 27.14
N ASN A 43 -53.83 63.46 27.90
CA ASN A 43 -53.67 64.81 27.34
C ASN A 43 -52.20 65.20 27.15
N LEU A 44 -51.25 64.29 27.39
CA LEU A 44 -49.82 64.54 27.31
C LEU A 44 -49.17 63.75 26.18
N VAL A 45 -48.31 64.40 25.41
CA VAL A 45 -47.52 63.78 24.34
C VAL A 45 -46.04 64.16 24.51
N LEU A 46 -45.14 63.21 24.29
CA LEU A 46 -43.71 63.44 24.41
C LEU A 46 -43.16 63.89 23.05
N LEU A 47 -42.61 65.09 22.95
CA LEU A 47 -42.03 65.62 21.71
C LEU A 47 -40.58 66.02 21.93
N CYS A 48 -39.82 66.21 20.85
CA CYS A 48 -38.53 66.86 21.00
C CYS A 48 -38.73 68.34 21.40
N ILE A 49 -37.69 68.97 21.94
CA ILE A 49 -37.79 70.35 22.42
C ILE A 49 -38.29 71.31 21.32
N GLU A 50 -37.74 71.20 20.10
CA GLU A 50 -38.11 72.04 18.96
C GLU A 50 -39.58 71.87 18.55
N HIS A 51 -39.99 70.65 18.23
CA HIS A 51 -41.37 70.36 17.84
C HIS A 51 -42.37 70.66 18.96
N SER A 52 -41.97 70.66 20.23
CA SER A 52 -42.86 71.05 21.34
C SER A 52 -43.26 72.52 21.31
N TYR A 53 -42.42 73.40 20.75
CA TYR A 53 -42.76 74.82 20.54
C TYR A 53 -43.54 75.02 19.25
N GLU A 54 -43.11 74.37 18.17
CA GLU A 54 -43.74 74.49 16.85
C GLU A 54 -45.23 74.16 16.86
N ILE A 55 -45.61 73.08 17.56
CA ILE A 55 -47.03 72.69 17.63
C ILE A 55 -47.88 73.74 18.33
N ASP A 56 -47.33 74.49 19.28
CA ASP A 56 -48.05 75.52 20.04
C ASP A 56 -48.13 76.84 19.26
N GLU A 57 -47.14 77.14 18.41
CA GLU A 57 -47.12 78.33 17.54
C GLU A 57 -48.07 78.20 16.34
N MET A 58 -48.28 76.99 15.81
CA MET A 58 -49.11 76.73 14.63
C MET A 58 -50.27 75.76 14.90
N PRO A 59 -51.24 76.11 15.76
CA PRO A 59 -52.27 75.17 16.22
C PRO A 59 -53.25 74.71 15.14
N GLU A 60 -53.37 75.45 14.03
CA GLU A 60 -54.23 75.03 12.91
C GLU A 60 -53.58 73.93 12.05
N LEU A 61 -52.25 73.91 11.95
CA LEU A 61 -51.51 72.86 11.24
C LEU A 61 -51.36 71.59 12.09
N PHE A 62 -51.39 71.74 13.41
CA PHE A 62 -51.27 70.64 14.37
C PHE A 62 -52.51 70.57 15.26
N PRO A 63 -53.67 70.13 14.74
CA PRO A 63 -54.89 69.98 15.53
C PRO A 63 -54.75 68.88 16.59
N ALA A 64 -55.63 68.91 17.61
CA ALA A 64 -55.56 67.97 18.74
C ALA A 64 -55.65 66.50 18.32
N ASP A 65 -56.40 66.19 17.27
CA ASP A 65 -56.58 64.82 16.79
C ASP A 65 -55.29 64.25 16.19
N LEU A 66 -54.53 65.07 15.45
CA LEU A 66 -53.21 64.68 14.93
C LEU A 66 -52.22 64.37 16.07
N LEU A 67 -52.23 65.17 17.14
CA LEU A 67 -51.37 64.91 18.30
C LEU A 67 -51.78 63.64 19.08
N ARG A 68 -53.07 63.27 19.08
CA ARG A 68 -53.54 61.98 19.62
C ARG A 68 -53.06 60.81 18.78
N GLU A 69 -53.08 60.93 17.45
CA GLU A 69 -52.55 59.91 16.55
C GLU A 69 -51.05 59.69 16.77
N TRP A 70 -50.27 60.77 16.90
CA TRP A 70 -48.84 60.68 17.20
C TRP A 70 -48.57 60.00 18.54
N LYS A 71 -49.36 60.33 19.57
CA LYS A 71 -49.28 59.65 20.86
C LYS A 71 -49.58 58.15 20.74
N ALA A 72 -50.62 57.77 20.00
CA ALA A 72 -50.97 56.37 19.80
C ALA A 72 -49.83 55.61 19.07
N ALA A 73 -49.22 56.23 18.06
CA ALA A 73 -48.06 55.67 17.37
C ALA A 73 -46.84 55.52 18.30
N GLN A 74 -46.58 56.49 19.18
CA GLN A 74 -45.50 56.40 20.18
C GLN A 74 -45.70 55.25 21.17
N ILE A 75 -46.93 55.03 21.63
CA ILE A 75 -47.24 53.91 22.54
C ILE A 75 -47.11 52.58 21.81
N ALA A 76 -47.63 52.47 20.59
CA ALA A 76 -47.52 51.25 19.79
C ALA A 76 -46.06 50.89 19.49
N GLU A 77 -45.21 51.88 19.19
CA GLU A 77 -43.78 51.67 18.98
C GLU A 77 -43.07 51.29 20.28
N HIS A 78 -43.40 51.94 21.40
CA HIS A 78 -42.90 51.54 22.72
C HIS A 78 -43.25 50.09 23.06
N ASP A 79 -44.50 49.69 22.85
CA ASP A 79 -44.96 48.33 23.12
C ASP A 79 -44.32 47.31 22.17
N ARG A 80 -44.08 47.69 20.92
CA ARG A 80 -43.34 46.86 19.95
C ARG A 80 -41.88 46.68 20.37
N LEU A 81 -41.23 47.73 20.85
CA LEU A 81 -39.85 47.68 21.34
C LEU A 81 -39.73 46.91 22.66
N GLN A 82 -40.70 47.02 23.57
CA GLN A 82 -40.72 46.22 24.81
C GLN A 82 -41.00 44.73 24.55
N ARG A 83 -41.78 44.38 23.53
CA ARG A 83 -42.03 42.98 23.15
C ARG A 83 -40.83 42.28 22.51
N ASN A 84 -39.82 43.04 22.07
CA ASN A 84 -38.62 42.49 21.42
C ASN A 84 -37.45 42.21 22.37
N TRP A 85 -37.58 42.44 23.69
CA TRP A 85 -36.60 41.93 24.67
C TRP A 85 -37.17 41.93 26.09
N PRO A 86 -37.55 40.77 26.62
CA PRO A 86 -36.87 40.30 27.81
C PRO A 86 -36.65 38.79 27.78
N ILE A 87 -35.38 38.38 27.67
CA ILE A 87 -34.95 37.05 28.15
C ILE A 87 -35.25 37.03 29.65
N ASN A 88 -36.10 36.10 30.11
CA ASN A 88 -36.33 35.91 31.54
C ASN A 88 -35.19 35.10 32.17
N ASP A 89 -35.07 35.06 33.50
CA ASP A 89 -33.95 34.37 34.18
C ASP A 89 -33.89 32.87 33.87
N ASP A 90 -35.02 32.23 33.55
CA ASP A 90 -35.08 30.82 33.14
C ASP A 90 -34.54 30.62 31.73
N GLU A 91 -34.85 31.52 30.79
CA GLU A 91 -34.31 31.54 29.43
C GLU A 91 -32.84 31.98 29.40
N ALA A 92 -32.41 32.88 30.29
CA ALA A 92 -31.01 33.23 30.50
C ALA A 92 -30.23 32.04 31.05
N THR A 93 -30.87 31.24 31.92
CA THR A 93 -30.32 29.98 32.43
C THR A 93 -30.29 28.91 31.33
N GLU A 94 -31.30 28.78 30.47
CA GLU A 94 -31.27 27.90 29.29
C GLU A 94 -30.18 28.31 28.29
N VAL A 95 -29.99 29.61 28.04
CA VAL A 95 -28.93 30.12 27.17
C VAL A 95 -27.55 29.95 27.81
N LEU A 96 -27.40 30.10 29.13
CA LEU A 96 -26.18 29.78 29.85
C LEU A 96 -25.88 28.28 29.80
N VAL A 97 -26.86 27.40 30.02
CA VAL A 97 -26.71 25.94 29.89
C VAL A 97 -26.39 25.55 28.44
N ALA A 98 -27.01 26.18 27.45
CA ALA A 98 -26.72 25.96 26.03
C ALA A 98 -25.37 26.56 25.58
N SER A 99 -24.88 27.61 26.25
CA SER A 99 -23.55 28.20 26.01
C SER A 99 -22.43 27.47 26.76
N GLU A 100 -22.76 26.88 27.92
CA GLU A 100 -21.92 25.92 28.65
C GLU A 100 -21.98 24.51 28.04
N SER A 101 -22.89 24.29 27.09
CA SER A 101 -22.93 23.08 26.25
C SER A 101 -21.80 23.12 25.21
N PHE A 102 -20.60 22.89 25.72
CA PHE A 102 -19.53 22.05 25.16
C PHE A 102 -18.78 22.50 23.88
N ASP A 103 -19.37 23.02 22.81
CA ASP A 103 -18.66 23.03 21.50
C ASP A 103 -17.57 24.12 21.31
N ALA A 104 -17.66 25.26 22.00
CA ALA A 104 -16.74 26.39 21.74
C ALA A 104 -15.36 26.27 22.44
N LEU A 105 -15.26 25.47 23.52
CA LEU A 105 -14.01 25.25 24.27
C LEU A 105 -13.25 23.98 23.83
N HIS A 106 -13.90 23.02 23.16
CA HIS A 106 -13.26 21.78 22.70
C HIS A 106 -12.44 21.93 21.43
N ALA A 107 -12.91 22.72 20.46
CA ALA A 107 -12.30 22.79 19.14
C ALA A 107 -10.80 23.19 19.17
N PRO A 108 -10.35 24.16 19.98
CA PRO A 108 -8.93 24.52 20.03
C PRO A 108 -8.03 23.41 20.60
N SER A 109 -8.44 22.79 21.70
CA SER A 109 -7.65 21.73 22.37
C SER A 109 -7.62 20.43 21.56
N THR A 110 -8.73 20.06 20.91
CA THR A 110 -8.74 18.89 20.01
C THR A 110 -7.86 19.13 18.77
N VAL A 111 -7.86 20.34 18.21
CA VAL A 111 -6.98 20.69 17.07
C VAL A 111 -5.50 20.69 17.47
N GLU A 112 -5.17 21.22 18.65
CA GLU A 112 -3.80 21.19 19.16
C GLU A 112 -3.36 19.76 19.47
N LEU A 113 -4.21 18.93 20.08
CA LEU A 113 -3.94 17.51 20.29
C LEU A 113 -3.61 16.79 18.98
N VAL A 114 -4.45 16.97 17.94
CA VAL A 114 -4.22 16.36 16.62
C VAL A 114 -2.86 16.79 16.06
N ARG A 115 -2.51 18.07 16.18
CA ARG A 115 -1.20 18.59 15.75
C ARG A 115 -0.05 17.95 16.52
N ARG A 116 -0.18 17.76 17.84
CA ARG A 116 0.86 17.12 18.67
C ARG A 116 1.01 15.64 18.38
N VAL A 117 -0.10 14.92 18.19
CA VAL A 117 -0.08 13.50 17.81
C VAL A 117 0.54 13.33 16.42
N GLU A 118 0.26 14.21 15.47
CA GLU A 118 0.89 14.16 14.15
C GLU A 118 2.39 14.47 14.21
N ALA A 119 2.80 15.44 15.05
CA ALA A 119 4.22 15.70 15.29
C ALA A 119 4.94 14.48 15.90
N LEU A 120 4.31 13.79 16.85
CA LEU A 120 4.78 12.53 17.42
C LEU A 120 4.90 11.44 16.34
N ARG A 121 3.87 11.25 15.51
CA ARG A 121 3.86 10.27 14.41
C ARG A 121 5.01 10.50 13.44
N LEU A 122 5.22 11.76 13.05
CA LEU A 122 6.30 12.15 12.15
C LEU A 122 7.69 11.97 12.78
N ALA A 123 7.84 12.29 14.07
CA ALA A 123 9.08 12.06 14.80
C ALA A 123 9.42 10.56 14.87
N ALA A 124 8.46 9.73 15.27
CA ALA A 124 8.62 8.28 15.35
C ALA A 124 8.95 7.67 13.98
N GLY A 125 8.25 8.07 12.92
CA GLY A 125 8.52 7.57 11.56
C GLY A 125 9.92 7.91 11.06
N ARG A 126 10.42 9.13 11.31
CA ARG A 126 11.77 9.54 10.91
C ARG A 126 12.85 8.77 11.66
N THR A 127 12.72 8.62 12.97
CA THR A 127 13.74 7.95 13.79
C THR A 127 13.79 6.45 13.51
N ARG A 128 12.64 5.82 13.24
CA ARG A 128 12.58 4.38 12.90
C ARG A 128 13.32 4.06 11.60
N ALA A 129 13.36 4.95 10.63
CA ALA A 129 14.09 4.74 9.37
C ALA A 129 15.59 4.51 9.61
N VAL A 130 16.19 5.19 10.59
CA VAL A 130 17.61 5.01 10.95
C VAL A 130 17.85 3.63 11.56
N VAL A 131 16.95 3.18 12.43
CA VAL A 131 17.01 1.84 13.05
C VAL A 131 16.87 0.76 11.97
N ARG A 132 15.90 0.89 11.06
CA ARG A 132 15.68 -0.02 9.93
C ARG A 132 16.91 -0.10 9.02
N SER A 133 17.60 1.01 8.77
CA SER A 133 18.85 1.03 8.01
C SER A 133 19.94 0.17 8.67
N TRP A 134 20.13 0.28 9.99
CA TRP A 134 21.09 -0.56 10.70
C TRP A 134 20.70 -2.05 10.72
N ALA A 135 19.42 -2.35 10.91
CA ALA A 135 18.91 -3.71 10.81
C ALA A 135 19.12 -4.30 9.40
N GLY A 136 18.94 -3.50 8.34
CA GLY A 136 19.26 -3.88 6.96
C GLY A 136 20.73 -4.21 6.77
N ARG A 137 21.66 -3.43 7.37
CA ARG A 137 23.09 -3.74 7.35
C ARG A 137 23.42 -5.07 8.05
N TRP A 138 22.77 -5.35 9.18
CA TRP A 138 22.92 -6.63 9.88
C TRP A 138 22.55 -7.82 8.98
N GLN A 139 21.43 -7.72 8.27
CA GLN A 139 21.01 -8.76 7.32
C GLN A 139 21.98 -8.92 6.17
N GLN A 140 22.38 -7.82 5.54
CA GLN A 140 23.32 -7.84 4.43
C GLN A 140 24.62 -8.52 4.86
N LEU A 141 25.12 -8.22 6.06
CA LEU A 141 26.29 -8.89 6.62
C LEU A 141 26.05 -10.40 6.78
N ARG A 142 24.96 -10.83 7.43
CA ARG A 142 24.67 -12.26 7.59
C ARG A 142 24.52 -12.98 6.26
N GLU A 143 23.82 -12.38 5.30
CA GLU A 143 23.62 -12.96 3.98
C GLU A 143 24.94 -13.04 3.21
N GLN A 144 25.77 -12.01 3.29
CA GLN A 144 27.11 -12.02 2.70
C GLN A 144 27.99 -13.10 3.34
N THR A 145 28.00 -13.23 4.68
CA THR A 145 28.74 -14.28 5.38
C THR A 145 28.25 -15.66 4.97
N ARG A 146 26.94 -15.88 4.93
CA ARG A 146 26.32 -17.14 4.47
C ARG A 146 26.71 -17.49 3.04
N ARG A 147 26.75 -16.51 2.13
CA ARG A 147 27.19 -16.71 0.73
C ARG A 147 28.69 -16.97 0.62
N SER A 148 29.49 -16.37 1.49
CA SER A 148 30.95 -16.50 1.47
C SER A 148 31.47 -17.84 1.98
N PHE A 149 30.66 -18.56 2.77
CA PHE A 149 31.03 -19.82 3.39
C PHE A 149 30.05 -20.94 3.00
N ASN A 150 30.38 -21.64 1.92
CA ASN A 150 29.62 -22.77 1.42
C ASN A 150 30.19 -24.08 2.00
N MET A 151 29.66 -24.50 3.15
CA MET A 151 29.98 -25.80 3.76
C MET A 151 28.70 -26.56 4.06
N TRP A 152 28.81 -27.89 4.07
CA TRP A 152 27.71 -28.79 4.37
C TRP A 152 28.13 -29.77 5.46
N ASP A 153 27.15 -30.24 6.24
CA ASP A 153 27.36 -31.33 7.20
C ASP A 153 27.48 -32.68 6.48
N ASP A 154 27.73 -33.75 7.25
CA ASP A 154 27.85 -35.11 6.71
C ASP A 154 26.56 -35.57 6.02
N GLU A 155 25.42 -34.99 6.38
CA GLU A 155 24.13 -35.22 5.76
C GLU A 155 23.88 -34.31 4.55
N GLY A 156 24.75 -33.37 4.19
CA GLY A 156 24.58 -32.46 3.05
C GLY A 156 23.67 -31.24 3.30
N ASN A 157 23.25 -30.99 4.54
CA ASN A 157 22.54 -29.77 4.93
C ASN A 157 23.51 -28.58 4.97
N PRO A 158 23.05 -27.35 4.67
CA PRO A 158 23.91 -26.17 4.72
C PRO A 158 24.34 -25.86 6.16
N VAL A 159 25.64 -25.65 6.36
CA VAL A 159 26.21 -25.16 7.62
C VAL A 159 26.38 -23.66 7.49
N HIS A 160 25.62 -22.91 8.29
CA HIS A 160 25.72 -21.45 8.31
C HIS A 160 26.73 -20.99 9.36
N VAL A 161 27.69 -20.20 8.91
CA VAL A 161 28.60 -19.48 9.80
C VAL A 161 27.97 -18.13 10.13
N GLU A 162 27.91 -17.80 11.42
CA GLU A 162 27.55 -16.45 11.86
C GLU A 162 28.71 -15.48 11.64
N PRO A 163 28.44 -14.21 11.32
CA PRO A 163 29.47 -13.19 11.22
C PRO A 163 30.29 -13.08 12.50
N SER A 164 31.56 -12.69 12.40
CA SER A 164 32.43 -12.60 13.57
C SER A 164 31.97 -11.49 14.52
N GLU A 165 32.21 -11.64 15.82
CA GLU A 165 31.84 -10.61 16.82
C GLU A 165 32.41 -9.23 16.49
N MET A 166 33.59 -9.16 15.86
CA MET A 166 34.19 -7.88 15.46
C MET A 166 33.39 -7.16 14.38
N GLU A 167 32.76 -7.90 13.46
CA GLU A 167 31.92 -7.33 12.39
C GLU A 167 30.52 -6.99 12.91
N VAL A 168 30.01 -7.76 13.88
CA VAL A 168 28.69 -7.56 14.47
C VAL A 168 28.65 -6.35 15.41
N ARG A 169 29.72 -6.12 16.18
CA ARG A 169 29.76 -5.12 17.26
C ARG A 169 29.40 -3.69 16.80
N PRO A 170 29.98 -3.14 15.71
CA PRO A 170 29.62 -1.79 15.25
C PRO A 170 28.15 -1.65 14.85
N ILE A 171 27.54 -2.73 14.33
CA ILE A 171 26.14 -2.74 13.93
C ILE A 171 25.23 -2.76 15.16
N GLN A 172 25.57 -3.57 16.18
CA GLN A 172 24.84 -3.59 17.44
C GLN A 172 24.90 -2.23 18.16
N GLU A 173 26.09 -1.64 18.24
CA GLU A 173 26.28 -0.29 18.80
C GLU A 173 25.49 0.76 18.00
N GLY A 174 25.46 0.63 16.67
CA GLY A 174 24.66 1.48 15.78
C GLY A 174 23.15 1.38 16.02
N ILE A 175 22.61 0.17 16.20
CA ILE A 175 21.20 -0.05 16.54
C ILE A 175 20.89 0.54 17.91
N GLN A 176 21.71 0.27 18.92
CA GLN A 176 21.50 0.79 20.27
C GLN A 176 21.53 2.31 20.30
N SER A 177 22.50 2.93 19.61
CA SER A 177 22.60 4.38 19.50
C SER A 177 21.40 4.97 18.74
N ALA A 178 20.92 4.32 17.68
CA ALA A 178 19.75 4.77 16.93
C ALA A 178 18.45 4.67 17.75
N LEU A 179 18.28 3.61 18.55
CA LEU A 179 17.14 3.45 19.46
C LEU A 179 17.17 4.50 20.59
N ALA A 180 18.34 4.79 21.15
CA ALA A 180 18.50 5.85 22.14
C ALA A 180 18.14 7.23 21.56
N ALA A 181 18.65 7.55 20.37
CA ALA A 181 18.32 8.79 19.67
C ALA A 181 16.82 8.87 19.31
N ALA A 182 16.20 7.73 18.96
CA ALA A 182 14.77 7.67 18.71
C ALA A 182 13.96 8.03 19.96
N LEU A 183 14.36 7.51 21.12
CA LEU A 183 13.71 7.85 22.40
C LEU A 183 13.89 9.33 22.76
N ASP A 184 15.07 9.90 22.54
CA ASP A 184 15.37 11.31 22.81
C ASP A 184 14.51 12.27 21.94
N GLU A 185 14.16 11.88 20.72
CA GLU A 185 13.30 12.70 19.82
C GLU A 185 11.81 12.43 20.03
N VAL A 186 11.40 11.17 20.23
CA VAL A 186 10.00 10.75 20.40
C VAL A 186 9.46 11.14 21.78
N GLY A 187 10.27 11.05 22.83
CA GLY A 187 9.87 11.34 24.21
C GLY A 187 9.26 12.73 24.39
N PRO A 188 9.94 13.82 24.00
CA PRO A 188 9.39 15.17 24.11
C PRO A 188 8.11 15.39 23.28
N ALA A 189 8.01 14.77 22.10
CA ALA A 189 6.82 14.87 21.25
C ALA A 189 5.62 14.14 21.88
N ALA A 190 5.88 12.97 22.48
CA ALA A 190 4.85 12.22 23.18
C ALA A 190 4.37 12.95 24.44
N GLU A 191 5.28 13.53 25.21
CA GLU A 191 4.92 14.30 26.40
C GLU A 191 4.04 15.51 26.03
N ALA A 192 4.37 16.21 24.95
CA ALA A 192 3.56 17.30 24.44
C ALA A 192 2.15 16.83 24.01
N ALA A 193 2.02 15.65 23.39
CA ALA A 193 0.73 15.07 23.05
C ALA A 193 -0.08 14.66 24.29
N ARG A 194 0.57 14.11 25.32
CA ARG A 194 -0.09 13.72 26.59
C ARG A 194 -0.61 14.93 27.36
N ILE A 195 0.11 16.05 27.34
CA ILE A 195 -0.35 17.32 27.96
C ILE A 195 -1.66 17.79 27.32
N GLU A 196 -1.74 17.81 25.99
CA GLU A 196 -2.97 18.21 25.29
C GLU A 196 -4.10 17.18 25.46
N LEU A 197 -3.75 15.89 25.52
CA LEU A 197 -4.72 14.83 25.78
C LEU A 197 -5.37 14.97 27.16
N ALA A 198 -4.59 15.36 28.17
CA ALA A 198 -5.10 15.66 29.50
C ALA A 198 -6.08 16.84 29.48
N ALA A 199 -5.81 17.89 28.69
CA ALA A 199 -6.72 19.02 28.52
C ALA A 199 -8.06 18.60 27.85
N VAL A 200 -8.00 17.75 26.82
CA VAL A 200 -9.19 17.19 26.18
C VAL A 200 -9.99 16.30 27.14
N ARG A 201 -9.32 15.48 27.95
CA ARG A 201 -9.96 14.61 28.95
C ARG A 201 -10.71 15.39 30.04
N VAL A 202 -10.12 16.49 30.52
CA VAL A 202 -10.74 17.34 31.56
C VAL A 202 -11.98 18.04 31.03
N THR A 203 -11.92 18.52 29.79
CA THR A 203 -13.05 19.22 29.16
C THR A 203 -14.16 18.24 28.78
N GLY A 204 -13.83 17.06 28.23
CA GLY A 204 -14.78 16.14 27.60
C GLY A 204 -15.01 14.83 28.36
N ARG A 205 -15.88 14.82 29.39
CA ARG A 205 -16.16 13.58 30.17
C ARG A 205 -16.70 12.42 29.34
N GLN A 206 -17.46 12.71 28.28
CA GLN A 206 -18.05 11.69 27.42
C GLN A 206 -17.01 10.97 26.56
N VAL A 207 -15.88 11.61 26.23
CA VAL A 207 -14.83 11.03 25.38
C VAL A 207 -13.72 10.29 26.14
N ALA A 208 -13.85 10.14 27.47
CA ALA A 208 -12.83 9.54 28.33
C ALA A 208 -12.32 8.15 27.85
N PRO A 209 -13.16 7.21 27.37
CA PRO A 209 -12.69 5.91 26.88
C PRO A 209 -11.73 6.02 25.67
N TRP A 210 -11.97 6.99 24.79
CA TRP A 210 -11.11 7.24 23.63
C TRP A 210 -9.83 7.98 24.02
N CYS A 211 -9.88 8.83 25.05
CA CYS A 211 -8.66 9.41 25.62
C CYS A 211 -7.77 8.32 26.22
N ASP A 212 -8.34 7.35 26.96
CA ASP A 212 -7.59 6.23 27.53
C ASP A 212 -7.03 5.28 26.44
N ALA A 213 -7.73 5.12 25.32
CA ALA A 213 -7.21 4.37 24.17
C ALA A 213 -6.02 5.08 23.51
N LEU A 214 -6.13 6.39 23.28
CA LEU A 214 -5.04 7.19 22.72
C LEU A 214 -3.81 7.23 23.64
N GLU A 215 -4.00 7.31 24.96
CA GLU A 215 -2.88 7.25 25.91
C GLU A 215 -2.15 5.90 25.86
N ARG A 216 -2.88 4.79 25.71
CA ARG A 216 -2.28 3.46 25.52
C ARG A 216 -1.50 3.39 24.20
N ALA A 217 -2.07 3.89 23.11
CA ALA A 217 -1.40 3.90 21.81
C ALA A 217 -0.13 4.76 21.80
N ILE A 218 -0.12 5.91 22.49
CA ILE A 218 1.09 6.73 22.68
C ILE A 218 2.14 5.94 23.46
N THR A 219 1.75 5.23 24.52
CA THR A 219 2.67 4.43 25.34
C THR A 219 3.28 3.28 24.52
N GLU A 220 2.46 2.54 23.79
CA GLU A 220 2.88 1.44 22.94
C GLU A 220 3.81 1.90 21.80
N LEU A 221 3.57 3.09 21.23
CA LEU A 221 4.49 3.67 20.25
C LEU A 221 5.86 3.99 20.86
N ILE A 222 5.93 4.50 22.09
CA ILE A 222 7.23 4.78 22.76
C ILE A 222 7.97 3.46 23.03
N ASP A 223 7.27 2.45 23.52
CA ASP A 223 7.86 1.14 23.82
C ASP A 223 8.39 0.48 22.54
N THR A 224 7.61 0.49 21.45
CA THR A 224 8.03 -0.04 20.15
C THR A 224 9.09 0.82 19.45
N ALA A 225 9.12 2.14 19.68
CA ALA A 225 10.15 3.03 19.17
C ALA A 225 11.52 2.79 19.84
N SER A 226 11.52 2.49 21.14
CA SER A 226 12.73 2.25 21.94
C SER A 226 13.23 0.81 21.90
N THR A 227 12.44 -0.12 21.36
CA THR A 227 12.80 -1.52 21.24
C THR A 227 12.87 -1.98 19.78
N TRP A 228 13.71 -2.96 19.52
CA TRP A 228 13.78 -3.65 18.24
C TRP A 228 13.42 -5.11 18.45
N THR A 229 12.19 -5.48 18.08
CA THR A 229 11.65 -6.84 18.18
C THR A 229 11.82 -7.65 16.90
N GLY A 230 12.03 -6.97 15.77
CA GLY A 230 12.39 -7.60 14.50
C GLY A 230 13.63 -8.45 14.71
N ARG A 231 13.52 -9.78 14.57
CA ARG A 231 14.70 -10.64 14.61
C ARG A 231 15.50 -10.42 13.32
N SER A 232 15.90 -11.48 12.65
CA SER A 232 16.80 -11.41 11.48
C SER A 232 16.18 -10.74 10.24
N GLU A 233 15.02 -10.09 10.36
CA GLU A 233 14.20 -9.54 9.28
C GLU A 233 13.65 -8.13 9.61
N PRO A 234 14.20 -7.07 8.98
CA PRO A 234 13.71 -5.69 9.02
C PRO A 234 12.30 -5.52 8.45
N ALA A 235 11.87 -6.44 7.58
CA ALA A 235 10.50 -6.47 7.06
C ALA A 235 9.48 -6.91 8.13
N SER A 236 9.93 -7.51 9.24
CA SER A 236 9.08 -7.94 10.37
C SER A 236 8.94 -6.86 11.45
N ASP A 237 9.19 -5.58 11.14
CA ASP A 237 8.98 -4.46 12.08
C ASP A 237 7.49 -4.11 12.26
N THR A 238 6.64 -5.15 12.27
CA THR A 238 5.18 -5.04 12.30
C THR A 238 4.72 -4.40 13.59
N ALA A 239 5.34 -4.72 14.73
CA ALA A 239 4.96 -4.14 16.02
C ALA A 239 5.01 -2.61 16.04
N PHE A 240 6.01 -1.99 15.39
CA PHE A 240 6.09 -0.53 15.29
C PHE A 240 5.05 0.04 14.32
N ASP A 241 4.86 -0.61 13.17
CA ASP A 241 3.87 -0.17 12.17
C ASP A 241 2.44 -0.31 12.71
N ASP A 242 2.16 -1.39 13.45
CA ASP A 242 0.90 -1.65 14.15
C ASP A 242 0.64 -0.59 15.21
N ALA A 243 1.65 -0.26 16.03
CA ALA A 243 1.54 0.81 17.04
C ALA A 243 1.30 2.18 16.40
N LEU A 244 1.93 2.47 15.26
CA LEU A 244 1.70 3.70 14.49
C LEU A 244 0.27 3.75 13.92
N GLY A 245 -0.21 2.61 13.42
CA GLY A 245 -1.58 2.45 12.93
C GLY A 245 -2.62 2.60 14.05
N GLU A 246 -2.36 2.03 15.23
CA GLU A 246 -3.22 2.15 16.41
C GLU A 246 -3.27 3.58 16.94
N LEU A 247 -2.14 4.30 16.96
CA LEU A 247 -2.10 5.73 17.31
C LEU A 247 -3.00 6.54 16.36
N GLN A 248 -2.91 6.29 15.06
CA GLN A 248 -3.69 7.00 14.05
C GLN A 248 -5.18 6.65 14.11
N ARG A 249 -5.53 5.38 14.35
CA ARG A 249 -6.92 4.96 14.59
C ARG A 249 -7.48 5.62 15.85
N SER A 250 -6.75 5.55 16.97
CA SER A 250 -7.16 6.12 18.25
C SER A 250 -7.42 7.64 18.20
N VAL A 251 -6.55 8.42 17.55
CA VAL A 251 -6.78 9.88 17.42
C VAL A 251 -7.96 10.20 16.50
N THR A 252 -8.16 9.40 15.45
CA THR A 252 -9.30 9.57 14.53
C THR A 252 -10.61 9.29 15.24
N ASP A 253 -10.67 8.18 15.98
CA ASP A 253 -11.86 7.79 16.75
C ASP A 253 -12.17 8.79 17.86
N LEU A 254 -11.15 9.33 18.54
CA LEU A 254 -11.32 10.41 19.51
C LEU A 254 -11.93 11.66 18.87
N VAL A 255 -11.44 12.09 17.71
CA VAL A 255 -11.97 13.27 16.99
C VAL A 255 -13.41 13.04 16.52
N ARG A 256 -13.76 11.83 16.09
CA ARG A 256 -15.13 11.48 15.68
C ARG A 256 -16.06 11.44 16.89
N ALA A 257 -15.62 10.83 17.99
CA ALA A 257 -16.37 10.80 19.24
C ALA A 257 -16.56 12.22 19.82
N SER A 258 -15.56 13.11 19.71
CA SER A 258 -15.68 14.49 20.17
C SER A 258 -16.65 15.34 19.34
N ARG A 259 -16.97 14.92 18.12
CA ARG A 259 -18.03 15.52 17.27
C ARG A 259 -19.42 14.91 17.50
N GLY A 260 -19.55 13.98 18.44
CA GLY A 260 -20.80 13.26 18.70
C GLY A 260 -21.16 12.20 17.66
N GLU A 261 -20.21 11.77 16.82
CA GLU A 261 -20.43 10.65 15.91
C GLU A 261 -20.54 9.33 16.69
N GLN A 262 -21.35 8.39 16.21
CA GLN A 262 -21.37 7.04 16.77
C GLN A 262 -20.07 6.31 16.39
N VAL A 263 -19.19 6.14 17.39
CA VAL A 263 -17.96 5.36 17.31
C VAL A 263 -18.07 4.23 18.35
N ALA A 264 -17.59 3.04 17.99
CA ALA A 264 -17.53 1.94 18.95
C ALA A 264 -16.58 2.29 20.10
N VAL A 265 -16.92 1.87 21.32
CA VAL A 265 -16.01 2.01 22.47
C VAL A 265 -14.80 1.09 22.22
N PRO A 266 -13.56 1.56 22.36
CA PRO A 266 -12.38 0.76 22.06
C PRO A 266 -12.32 -0.49 22.96
N GLU A 267 -12.51 -1.67 22.37
CA GLU A 267 -12.20 -2.95 23.02
C GLU A 267 -10.70 -3.27 22.88
N LEU A 268 -10.15 -4.08 23.80
CA LEU A 268 -8.77 -4.56 23.72
C LEU A 268 -8.59 -5.38 22.45
N PRO A 269 -7.67 -5.01 21.54
CA PRO A 269 -7.59 -5.66 20.24
C PRO A 269 -7.05 -7.09 20.36
N PRO A 270 -7.66 -8.07 19.68
CA PRO A 270 -7.01 -9.32 19.35
C PRO A 270 -6.00 -9.11 18.22
N ILE A 271 -4.90 -9.86 18.25
CA ILE A 271 -3.80 -9.81 17.28
C ILE A 271 -4.34 -10.14 15.89
N ALA A 272 -4.30 -9.18 14.97
CA ALA A 272 -4.60 -9.37 13.56
C ALA A 272 -3.31 -9.62 12.79
N ASN A 273 -3.27 -10.70 12.01
CA ASN A 273 -2.21 -10.95 11.03
C ASN A 273 -2.66 -10.38 9.68
N GLU A 274 -1.87 -9.48 9.09
CA GLU A 274 -2.07 -9.00 7.71
C GLU A 274 -1.15 -9.75 6.72
N PRO A 275 -1.55 -9.82 5.43
CA PRO A 275 -1.01 -10.78 4.48
C PRO A 275 0.40 -10.39 4.00
N GLU A 276 1.32 -11.33 4.18
CA GLU A 276 2.69 -11.30 3.72
C GLU A 276 2.77 -11.06 2.21
N GLN A 277 3.74 -10.26 1.76
CA GLN A 277 4.05 -10.08 0.35
C GLN A 277 4.67 -11.39 -0.15
N VAL A 278 3.81 -12.32 -0.61
CA VAL A 278 4.21 -13.69 -0.96
C VAL A 278 5.12 -13.65 -2.19
N ASP A 279 6.41 -13.91 -1.97
CA ASP A 279 7.35 -14.22 -3.05
C ASP A 279 6.82 -15.45 -3.81
N PRO A 280 6.45 -15.31 -5.10
CA PRO A 280 5.77 -16.37 -5.85
C PRO A 280 6.64 -17.62 -6.05
N LEU A 281 7.95 -17.52 -5.81
CA LEU A 281 8.90 -18.63 -5.91
C LEU A 281 9.38 -19.13 -4.55
N ALA A 282 8.84 -18.62 -3.43
CA ALA A 282 9.26 -19.02 -2.08
C ALA A 282 9.04 -20.52 -1.84
N GLU A 283 7.87 -21.04 -2.20
CA GLU A 283 7.55 -22.46 -2.06
C GLU A 283 8.46 -23.35 -2.92
N HIS A 284 8.75 -22.90 -4.15
CA HIS A 284 9.66 -23.60 -5.06
C HIS A 284 11.09 -23.64 -4.49
N ARG A 285 11.60 -22.50 -4.01
CA ARG A 285 12.91 -22.42 -3.35
C ARG A 285 13.00 -23.37 -2.16
N LYS A 286 11.99 -23.36 -1.30
CA LYS A 286 11.91 -24.25 -0.14
C LYS A 286 11.94 -25.72 -0.54
N LEU A 287 11.17 -26.11 -1.55
CA LEU A 287 11.16 -27.48 -2.07
C LEU A 287 12.54 -27.90 -2.60
N LEU A 288 13.22 -27.02 -3.34
CA LEU A 288 14.57 -27.30 -3.83
C LEU A 288 15.59 -27.39 -2.69
N ASP A 289 15.46 -26.55 -1.66
CA ASP A 289 16.30 -26.63 -0.46
C ASP A 289 16.17 -27.96 0.28
N GLU A 290 14.96 -28.53 0.34
CA GLU A 290 14.73 -29.89 0.87
C GLU A 290 15.43 -30.98 0.03
N ALA A 291 15.55 -30.78 -1.29
CA ALA A 291 16.15 -31.74 -2.22
C ALA A 291 17.69 -31.61 -2.37
N ARG A 292 18.25 -30.41 -2.16
CA ARG A 292 19.69 -30.12 -2.31
C ARG A 292 20.63 -31.08 -1.56
N PRO A 293 20.33 -31.56 -0.34
CA PRO A 293 21.18 -32.51 0.34
C PRO A 293 21.43 -33.80 -0.45
N PHE A 294 20.44 -34.32 -1.18
CA PHE A 294 20.57 -35.55 -1.97
C PHE A 294 21.56 -35.41 -3.14
N HIS A 295 21.71 -34.20 -3.67
CA HIS A 295 22.71 -33.91 -4.70
C HIS A 295 24.12 -33.71 -4.12
N ARG A 296 24.23 -33.35 -2.84
CA ARG A 296 25.50 -33.09 -2.16
C ARG A 296 26.13 -34.37 -1.59
N VAL A 297 25.32 -35.30 -1.11
CA VAL A 297 25.78 -36.56 -0.51
C VAL A 297 25.15 -37.79 -1.18
N ARG A 298 25.96 -38.83 -1.41
CA ARG A 298 25.54 -40.02 -2.16
C ARG A 298 24.90 -41.12 -1.32
N HIS A 299 24.83 -40.99 0.01
CA HIS A 299 24.38 -42.08 0.89
C HIS A 299 22.97 -41.88 1.45
N ARG A 300 22.28 -40.78 1.10
CA ARG A 300 20.93 -40.52 1.61
C ARG A 300 19.93 -41.56 1.09
N PRO A 301 19.06 -42.12 1.95
CA PRO A 301 18.07 -43.09 1.50
C PRO A 301 17.13 -42.45 0.48
N TYR A 302 16.71 -43.21 -0.53
CA TYR A 302 15.72 -42.76 -1.51
C TYR A 302 14.42 -42.29 -0.84
N ASP A 303 13.97 -41.10 -1.19
CA ASP A 303 12.69 -40.52 -0.75
C ASP A 303 11.72 -40.42 -1.95
N PRO A 304 10.74 -41.33 -2.06
CA PRO A 304 9.80 -41.36 -3.19
C PRO A 304 8.83 -40.17 -3.20
N GLU A 305 8.46 -39.63 -2.04
CA GLU A 305 7.52 -38.50 -1.96
C GLU A 305 8.21 -37.21 -2.39
N LEU A 306 9.40 -36.95 -1.83
CA LEU A 306 10.20 -35.80 -2.23
C LEU A 306 10.56 -35.88 -3.72
N ARG A 307 10.93 -37.07 -4.22
CA ARG A 307 11.23 -37.28 -5.64
C ARG A 307 10.07 -36.89 -6.54
N GLU A 308 8.85 -37.28 -6.19
CA GLU A 308 7.67 -36.97 -7.00
C GLU A 308 7.33 -35.48 -6.98
N ARG A 309 7.42 -34.83 -5.81
CA ARG A 309 7.16 -33.39 -5.68
C ARG A 309 8.16 -32.56 -6.49
N VAL A 310 9.47 -32.84 -6.38
CA VAL A 310 10.52 -32.10 -7.10
C VAL A 310 10.39 -32.32 -8.61
N ALA A 311 10.10 -33.54 -9.05
CA ALA A 311 9.86 -33.80 -10.46
C ALA A 311 8.56 -33.20 -10.98
N GLY A 312 7.54 -33.03 -10.14
CA GLY A 312 6.33 -32.26 -10.45
C GLY A 312 6.61 -30.77 -10.60
N ALA A 313 7.52 -30.23 -9.77
CA ALA A 313 7.91 -28.83 -9.81
C ALA A 313 8.65 -28.43 -11.10
N THR A 314 9.18 -29.38 -11.87
CA THR A 314 9.75 -29.09 -13.20
C THR A 314 8.74 -28.45 -14.15
N ALA A 315 7.45 -28.73 -14.00
CA ALA A 315 6.40 -28.11 -14.80
C ALA A 315 6.24 -26.61 -14.51
N GLN A 316 6.42 -26.20 -13.26
CA GLN A 316 6.44 -24.78 -12.86
C GLN A 316 7.78 -24.14 -13.23
N ALA A 317 8.89 -24.85 -13.00
CA ALA A 317 10.22 -24.38 -13.35
C ALA A 317 10.42 -24.21 -14.87
N ALA A 318 9.64 -24.90 -15.70
CA ALA A 318 9.61 -24.73 -17.14
C ALA A 318 9.22 -23.32 -17.59
N ALA A 319 8.50 -22.55 -16.74
CA ALA A 319 8.17 -21.15 -16.98
C ALA A 319 9.26 -20.17 -16.49
N ILE A 320 10.32 -20.65 -15.82
CA ILE A 320 11.40 -19.83 -15.31
C ILE A 320 12.49 -19.68 -16.39
N PRO A 321 12.85 -18.45 -16.81
CA PRO A 321 13.90 -18.23 -17.79
C PRO A 321 15.25 -18.82 -17.36
N PRO A 322 15.99 -19.50 -18.26
CA PRO A 322 17.32 -20.04 -17.98
C PRO A 322 18.39 -18.94 -17.99
N THR A 323 18.31 -18.01 -17.04
CA THR A 323 19.24 -16.89 -16.89
C THR A 323 20.06 -16.98 -15.60
N ALA A 324 21.12 -16.16 -15.50
CA ALA A 324 22.05 -16.14 -14.37
C ALA A 324 21.34 -16.02 -13.01
N HIS A 325 20.34 -15.15 -12.93
CA HIS A 325 19.53 -14.87 -11.75
C HIS A 325 18.73 -16.08 -11.26
N PHE A 326 18.39 -17.02 -12.16
CA PHE A 326 17.57 -18.19 -11.86
C PHE A 326 18.32 -19.52 -11.97
N LEU A 327 19.64 -19.50 -12.15
CA LEU A 327 20.47 -20.71 -12.30
C LEU A 327 20.30 -21.74 -11.17
N ALA A 328 19.92 -21.31 -9.97
CA ALA A 328 19.75 -22.18 -8.81
C ALA A 328 18.33 -22.76 -8.65
N ILE A 329 17.37 -22.29 -9.44
CA ILE A 329 15.94 -22.62 -9.30
C ILE A 329 15.21 -22.93 -10.63
N GLY A 330 15.87 -22.78 -11.77
CA GLY A 330 15.30 -23.03 -13.09
C GLY A 330 15.00 -24.50 -13.37
N LEU A 331 14.65 -24.80 -14.62
CA LEU A 331 14.24 -26.14 -15.04
C LEU A 331 15.34 -27.19 -14.83
N ASP A 332 16.53 -26.96 -15.38
CA ASP A 332 17.66 -27.89 -15.30
C ASP A 332 18.09 -28.23 -13.85
N PRO A 333 18.31 -27.27 -12.93
CA PRO A 333 18.64 -27.61 -11.54
C PRO A 333 17.50 -28.34 -10.83
N THR A 334 16.24 -28.04 -11.15
CA THR A 334 15.09 -28.77 -10.60
C THR A 334 15.08 -30.23 -11.06
N ALA A 335 15.33 -30.48 -12.35
CA ALA A 335 15.45 -31.82 -12.91
C ALA A 335 16.63 -32.58 -12.29
N ALA A 336 17.81 -31.96 -12.19
CA ALA A 336 19.00 -32.56 -11.58
C ALA A 336 18.76 -32.94 -10.11
N LEU A 337 18.09 -32.07 -9.35
CA LEU A 337 17.71 -32.38 -7.96
C LEU A 337 16.73 -33.55 -7.89
N ALA A 338 15.73 -33.62 -8.77
CA ALA A 338 14.85 -34.79 -8.84
C ALA A 338 15.64 -36.08 -9.09
N ILE A 339 16.55 -36.10 -10.07
CA ILE A 339 17.39 -37.29 -10.34
C ILE A 339 18.24 -37.65 -9.11
N ALA A 340 18.81 -36.66 -8.42
CA ALA A 340 19.59 -36.89 -7.21
C ALA A 340 18.78 -37.51 -6.06
N VAL A 341 17.54 -37.05 -5.81
CA VAL A 341 16.67 -37.66 -4.78
C VAL A 341 16.40 -39.13 -5.09
N GLY A 342 16.23 -39.48 -6.38
CA GLY A 342 16.04 -40.85 -6.85
C GLY A 342 17.31 -41.69 -6.97
N GLY A 343 18.50 -41.13 -6.70
CA GLY A 343 19.79 -41.76 -7.03
C GLY A 343 20.05 -43.09 -6.30
N ASN A 344 19.53 -43.23 -5.08
CA ASN A 344 19.68 -44.44 -4.26
C ASN A 344 18.46 -45.39 -4.31
N ALA A 345 17.54 -45.16 -5.24
CA ALA A 345 16.46 -46.10 -5.52
C ALA A 345 17.01 -47.37 -6.18
N THR A 346 16.28 -48.47 -6.07
CA THR A 346 16.62 -49.71 -6.78
C THR A 346 16.56 -49.50 -8.31
N GLU A 347 17.25 -50.33 -9.08
CA GLU A 347 17.24 -50.23 -10.54
C GLU A 347 15.82 -50.29 -11.13
N ASP A 348 14.98 -51.22 -10.63
CA ASP A 348 13.57 -51.35 -11.03
C ASP A 348 12.75 -50.08 -10.72
N GLU A 349 13.02 -49.42 -9.60
CA GLU A 349 12.38 -48.15 -9.25
C GLU A 349 12.85 -47.02 -10.16
N ARG A 350 14.15 -46.93 -10.45
CA ARG A 350 14.71 -45.93 -11.36
C ARG A 350 14.14 -46.08 -12.78
N LEU A 351 13.96 -47.31 -13.28
CA LEU A 351 13.31 -47.57 -14.57
C LEU A 351 11.86 -47.07 -14.60
N LYS A 352 11.08 -47.33 -13.55
CA LYS A 352 9.71 -46.81 -13.42
C LYS A 352 9.66 -45.28 -13.34
N LEU A 353 10.63 -44.65 -12.68
CA LEU A 353 10.74 -43.19 -12.62
C LEU A 353 10.99 -42.61 -14.01
N VAL A 354 11.86 -43.23 -14.81
CA VAL A 354 12.13 -42.80 -16.20
C VAL A 354 10.86 -42.89 -17.06
N GLU A 355 10.10 -43.99 -16.98
CA GLU A 355 8.83 -44.14 -17.69
C GLU A 355 7.80 -43.07 -17.28
N ARG A 356 7.75 -42.74 -15.98
CA ARG A 356 6.85 -41.73 -15.45
C ARG A 356 7.26 -40.32 -15.87
N ASP A 357 8.55 -40.02 -15.88
CA ASP A 357 9.07 -38.70 -16.26
C ASP A 357 8.86 -38.41 -17.75
N GLN A 358 8.87 -39.43 -18.61
CA GLN A 358 8.51 -39.30 -20.03
C GLN A 358 7.10 -38.72 -20.23
N GLN A 359 6.18 -38.99 -19.31
CA GLN A 359 4.77 -38.59 -19.42
C GLN A 359 4.51 -37.15 -18.90
N ARG A 360 5.54 -36.45 -18.41
CA ARG A 360 5.37 -35.11 -17.85
C ARG A 360 5.14 -34.06 -18.92
N LEU A 361 4.37 -33.04 -18.55
CA LEU A 361 4.11 -31.86 -19.34
C LEU A 361 4.51 -30.61 -18.55
N PRO A 362 4.99 -29.54 -19.21
CA PRO A 362 5.25 -29.42 -20.65
C PRO A 362 6.42 -30.30 -21.12
N ILE A 363 6.56 -30.51 -22.44
CA ILE A 363 7.53 -31.46 -23.02
C ILE A 363 8.97 -31.13 -22.60
N CYS A 364 9.31 -29.85 -22.44
CA CYS A 364 10.62 -29.44 -21.95
C CYS A 364 10.93 -29.97 -20.54
N ALA A 365 9.92 -30.14 -19.68
CA ALA A 365 10.08 -30.72 -18.35
C ALA A 365 10.44 -32.21 -18.41
N ALA A 366 9.73 -32.98 -19.26
CA ALA A 366 10.07 -34.38 -19.52
C ALA A 366 11.47 -34.51 -20.14
N ALA A 367 11.79 -33.67 -21.13
CA ALA A 367 13.09 -33.67 -21.80
C ALA A 367 14.25 -33.37 -20.82
N ALA A 368 14.08 -32.39 -19.92
CA ALA A 368 15.08 -32.06 -18.90
C ALA A 368 15.32 -33.21 -17.91
N LEU A 369 14.25 -33.85 -17.42
CA LEU A 369 14.37 -35.01 -16.51
C LEU A 369 15.06 -36.20 -17.18
N LEU A 370 14.66 -36.54 -18.40
CA LEU A 370 15.27 -37.64 -19.16
C LEU A 370 16.75 -37.34 -19.50
N GLN A 371 17.05 -36.10 -19.88
CA GLN A 371 18.43 -35.68 -20.14
C GLN A 371 19.31 -35.77 -18.89
N GLU A 372 18.81 -35.33 -17.73
CA GLU A 372 19.56 -35.43 -16.47
C GLU A 372 19.72 -36.87 -16.00
N ALA A 373 18.71 -37.73 -16.20
CA ALA A 373 18.80 -39.15 -15.91
C ALA A 373 19.86 -39.85 -16.78
N GLY A 374 19.95 -39.49 -18.07
CA GLY A 374 20.98 -39.99 -18.98
C GLY A 374 22.40 -39.53 -18.60
N ARG A 375 22.55 -38.28 -18.14
CA ARG A 375 23.87 -37.74 -17.71
C ARG A 375 24.45 -38.39 -16.46
N HIS A 376 23.60 -38.85 -15.54
CA HIS A 376 24.02 -39.33 -14.22
C HIS A 376 24.39 -40.81 -14.17
N GLY A 377 24.12 -41.58 -15.24
CA GLY A 377 24.50 -42.99 -15.33
C GLY A 377 25.69 -43.24 -16.26
N ASP A 378 26.45 -44.29 -15.96
CA ASP A 378 27.45 -44.80 -16.90
C ASP A 378 26.76 -45.41 -18.13
N ALA A 379 27.46 -45.55 -19.25
CA ALA A 379 26.93 -46.18 -20.47
C ALA A 379 26.47 -47.66 -20.31
N LYS A 380 26.58 -48.22 -19.10
CA LYS A 380 26.11 -49.55 -18.72
C LYS A 380 24.97 -49.52 -17.68
N ASP A 381 24.58 -48.35 -17.19
CA ASP A 381 23.49 -48.18 -16.24
C ASP A 381 22.14 -48.26 -16.99
N ALA A 382 21.37 -49.31 -16.74
CA ALA A 382 20.15 -49.59 -17.49
C ALA A 382 19.12 -48.43 -17.44
N PRO A 383 18.90 -47.73 -16.31
CA PRO A 383 18.03 -46.55 -16.25
C PRO A 383 18.51 -45.38 -17.10
N ALA A 384 19.83 -45.14 -17.22
CA ALA A 384 20.35 -44.05 -18.04
C ALA A 384 20.18 -44.35 -19.54
N VAL A 385 20.42 -45.59 -19.95
CA VAL A 385 20.12 -46.05 -21.32
C VAL A 385 18.62 -45.91 -21.62
N ALA A 386 17.77 -46.35 -20.70
CA ALA A 386 16.32 -46.20 -20.84
C ALA A 386 15.87 -44.73 -20.92
N ALA A 387 16.56 -43.81 -20.22
CA ALA A 387 16.26 -42.38 -20.28
C ALA A 387 16.60 -41.79 -21.66
N ASP A 388 17.75 -42.15 -22.23
CA ASP A 388 18.13 -41.74 -23.59
C ASP A 388 17.18 -42.31 -24.65
N GLU A 389 16.77 -43.57 -24.51
CA GLU A 389 15.77 -44.20 -25.39
C GLU A 389 14.41 -43.50 -25.29
N ASN A 390 13.95 -43.19 -24.08
CA ASN A 390 12.69 -42.48 -23.88
C ASN A 390 12.75 -41.03 -24.37
N LEU A 391 13.92 -40.38 -24.33
CA LEU A 391 14.11 -39.04 -24.91
C LEU A 391 13.99 -39.08 -26.44
N ARG A 392 14.61 -40.08 -27.10
CA ARG A 392 14.44 -40.32 -28.54
C ARG A 392 13.00 -40.67 -28.90
N ARG A 393 12.33 -41.45 -28.05
CA ARG A 393 10.92 -41.82 -28.22
C ARG A 393 10.00 -40.61 -28.09
N LEU A 394 10.22 -39.76 -27.09
CA LEU A 394 9.49 -38.51 -26.91
C LEU A 394 9.63 -37.62 -28.15
N TRP A 395 10.83 -37.52 -28.72
CA TRP A 395 11.06 -36.80 -29.98
C TRP A 395 10.29 -37.42 -31.16
N SER A 396 10.35 -38.75 -31.29
CA SER A 396 9.81 -39.46 -32.45
C SER A 396 8.28 -39.54 -32.46
N GLU A 397 7.65 -39.68 -31.29
CA GLU A 397 6.20 -39.78 -31.12
C GLU A 397 5.50 -38.41 -31.06
N THR A 398 6.24 -37.32 -30.78
CA THR A 398 5.68 -35.97 -30.75
C THR A 398 5.39 -35.45 -32.16
N ASP A 399 4.17 -34.98 -32.35
CA ASP A 399 3.73 -34.31 -33.58
C ASP A 399 4.04 -32.81 -33.51
N TRP A 400 5.20 -32.42 -34.01
CA TRP A 400 5.68 -31.03 -33.99
C TRP A 400 4.89 -30.08 -34.91
N SER A 401 4.02 -30.62 -35.77
CA SER A 401 3.11 -29.84 -36.64
C SER A 401 1.85 -29.36 -35.91
N LYS A 402 1.63 -29.78 -34.66
CA LYS A 402 0.51 -29.35 -33.82
C LYS A 402 0.94 -28.28 -32.82
N GLY A 403 0.13 -27.21 -32.71
CA GLY A 403 0.35 -26.15 -31.71
C GLY A 403 0.36 -26.67 -30.26
N ALA A 404 -0.37 -27.73 -29.97
CA ALA A 404 -0.40 -28.36 -28.63
C ALA A 404 1.00 -28.82 -28.16
N SER A 405 1.87 -29.23 -29.08
CA SER A 405 3.25 -29.67 -28.78
C SER A 405 4.17 -28.54 -28.33
N TRP A 406 3.73 -27.27 -28.46
CA TRP A 406 4.50 -26.09 -28.10
C TRP A 406 4.01 -25.41 -26.80
N VAL A 407 2.86 -25.84 -26.27
CA VAL A 407 2.26 -25.25 -25.07
C VAL A 407 3.16 -25.47 -23.85
N GLY A 408 3.54 -24.38 -23.19
CA GLY A 408 4.42 -24.38 -22.01
C GLY A 408 5.90 -24.62 -22.31
N ASN A 409 6.29 -24.72 -23.59
CA ASN A 409 7.68 -24.87 -24.03
C ASN A 409 8.29 -23.54 -24.49
N ASP A 410 7.62 -22.41 -24.29
CA ASP A 410 8.03 -21.11 -24.82
C ASP A 410 9.24 -20.54 -24.09
N VAL A 411 9.42 -20.80 -22.79
CA VAL A 411 10.55 -20.27 -22.02
C VAL A 411 11.80 -21.14 -22.14
N ASN A 412 11.65 -22.47 -22.09
CA ASN A 412 12.75 -23.44 -22.09
C ASN A 412 12.83 -24.30 -23.37
N GLY A 413 12.19 -23.86 -24.46
CA GLY A 413 12.12 -24.61 -25.72
C GLY A 413 13.49 -24.78 -26.40
N GLN A 414 14.37 -23.78 -26.32
CA GLN A 414 15.73 -23.88 -26.84
C GLN A 414 16.54 -24.99 -26.14
N SER A 415 16.49 -25.05 -24.80
CA SER A 415 17.16 -26.11 -24.02
C SER A 415 16.61 -27.50 -24.36
N MET A 416 15.28 -27.60 -24.52
CA MET A 416 14.62 -28.83 -24.97
C MET A 416 15.11 -29.28 -26.36
N MET A 417 15.24 -28.36 -27.32
CA MET A 417 15.75 -28.70 -28.66
C MET A 417 17.21 -29.15 -28.61
N TRP A 418 18.04 -28.55 -27.76
CA TRP A 418 19.40 -29.05 -27.52
C TRP A 418 19.43 -30.45 -26.92
N ALA A 419 18.51 -30.78 -26.02
CA ALA A 419 18.38 -32.13 -25.49
C ALA A 419 18.06 -33.14 -26.60
N PHE A 420 17.09 -32.82 -27.48
CA PHE A 420 16.75 -33.68 -28.60
C PHE A 420 17.86 -33.78 -29.65
N ALA A 421 18.55 -32.69 -29.97
CA ALA A 421 19.66 -32.70 -30.91
C ALA A 421 20.82 -33.58 -30.42
N ARG A 422 21.12 -33.57 -29.11
CA ARG A 422 22.10 -34.48 -28.49
C ARG A 422 21.65 -35.93 -28.52
N ALA A 423 20.36 -36.18 -28.32
CA ALA A 423 19.80 -37.53 -28.36
C ALA A 423 19.67 -38.07 -29.79
N THR A 424 19.56 -37.22 -30.79
CA THR A 424 19.38 -37.59 -32.20
C THR A 424 20.55 -37.06 -33.03
N SER A 425 20.35 -35.93 -33.72
CA SER A 425 21.37 -35.13 -34.37
C SER A 425 20.83 -33.73 -34.68
N ASP A 426 21.72 -32.76 -34.90
CA ASP A 426 21.30 -31.41 -35.32
C ASP A 426 20.50 -31.43 -36.63
N ALA A 427 20.90 -32.27 -37.58
CA ALA A 427 20.25 -32.40 -38.89
C ALA A 427 18.83 -32.97 -38.78
N GLU A 428 18.61 -33.97 -37.92
CA GLU A 428 17.28 -34.55 -37.73
C GLU A 428 16.31 -33.54 -37.10
N VAL A 429 16.77 -32.78 -36.10
CA VAL A 429 15.96 -31.71 -35.48
C VAL A 429 15.66 -30.62 -36.52
N HIS A 430 16.66 -30.19 -37.27
CA HIS A 430 16.49 -29.22 -38.35
C HIS A 430 15.42 -29.64 -39.37
N ASP A 431 15.55 -30.84 -39.93
CA ASP A 431 14.68 -31.31 -41.02
C ASP A 431 13.23 -31.49 -40.54
N ARG A 432 13.05 -31.95 -39.29
CA ARG A 432 11.71 -32.13 -38.72
C ARG A 432 11.03 -30.80 -38.42
N LEU A 433 11.76 -29.83 -37.88
CA LEU A 433 11.24 -28.49 -37.64
C LEU A 433 10.92 -27.76 -38.96
N ALA A 434 11.77 -27.94 -39.99
CA ALA A 434 11.50 -27.42 -41.33
C ALA A 434 10.20 -28.01 -41.89
N HIS A 435 10.05 -29.34 -41.82
CA HIS A 435 8.85 -30.02 -42.28
C HIS A 435 7.58 -29.62 -41.51
N ALA A 436 7.70 -29.39 -40.19
CA ALA A 436 6.60 -28.91 -39.36
C ALA A 436 6.15 -27.50 -39.80
N LEU A 437 7.09 -26.60 -40.10
CA LEU A 437 6.79 -25.26 -40.62
C LEU A 437 6.18 -25.27 -42.02
N GLU A 438 6.65 -26.16 -42.90
CA GLU A 438 6.06 -26.35 -44.23
C GLU A 438 4.61 -26.85 -44.14
N THR A 439 4.33 -27.77 -43.22
CA THR A 439 3.01 -28.37 -43.03
C THR A 439 2.05 -27.44 -42.28
N ALA A 440 2.57 -26.65 -41.34
CA ALA A 440 1.80 -25.77 -40.47
C ALA A 440 2.47 -24.39 -40.32
N PRO A 441 2.38 -23.50 -41.33
CA PRO A 441 3.03 -22.18 -41.31
C PRO A 441 2.63 -21.29 -40.13
N GLN A 442 1.45 -21.48 -39.57
CA GLN A 442 0.96 -20.76 -38.39
C GLN A 442 1.81 -20.98 -37.12
N LEU A 443 2.69 -21.99 -37.11
CA LEU A 443 3.60 -22.27 -35.99
C LEU A 443 4.85 -21.38 -35.99
N LEU A 444 5.05 -20.56 -37.03
CA LEU A 444 6.25 -19.72 -37.19
C LEU A 444 6.57 -18.94 -35.91
N THR A 445 5.60 -18.20 -35.38
CA THR A 445 5.79 -17.39 -34.16
C THR A 445 6.10 -18.27 -32.96
N SER A 446 5.30 -19.31 -32.70
CA SER A 446 5.50 -20.20 -31.56
C SER A 446 6.89 -20.85 -31.58
N LEU A 447 7.34 -21.35 -32.73
CA LEU A 447 8.65 -21.96 -32.88
C LEU A 447 9.78 -20.95 -32.65
N VAL A 448 9.70 -19.77 -33.29
CA VAL A 448 10.74 -18.73 -33.16
C VAL A 448 10.82 -18.20 -31.73
N VAL A 449 9.69 -18.05 -31.05
CA VAL A 449 9.62 -17.61 -29.67
C VAL A 449 10.19 -18.69 -28.75
N SER A 450 9.73 -19.94 -28.85
CA SER A 450 10.21 -21.07 -28.04
C SER A 450 11.70 -21.39 -28.21
N CYS A 451 12.26 -21.19 -29.40
CA CYS A 451 13.66 -21.53 -29.70
C CYS A 451 14.65 -20.37 -29.44
N ALA A 452 14.17 -19.22 -28.98
CA ALA A 452 15.02 -18.09 -28.61
C ALA A 452 15.70 -18.33 -27.25
N GLY A 453 16.92 -17.81 -27.10
CA GLY A 453 17.61 -17.75 -25.81
C GLY A 453 17.16 -16.54 -25.00
N TRP A 454 17.66 -16.41 -23.77
CA TRP A 454 17.31 -15.32 -22.86
C TRP A 454 18.54 -14.49 -22.47
N VAL A 455 18.34 -13.18 -22.30
CA VAL A 455 19.33 -12.25 -21.75
C VAL A 455 18.68 -11.39 -20.67
N GLU A 456 19.43 -11.11 -19.61
CA GLU A 456 19.00 -10.24 -18.53
C GLU A 456 19.25 -8.78 -18.90
N GLN A 457 18.25 -7.94 -18.67
CA GLN A 457 18.42 -6.51 -18.65
C GLN A 457 18.79 -6.08 -17.23
N LEU A 458 20.00 -5.57 -17.07
CA LEU A 458 20.51 -5.08 -15.80
C LEU A 458 20.60 -3.56 -15.82
N ASP A 459 20.24 -2.93 -14.71
CA ASP A 459 20.52 -1.54 -14.47
C ASP A 459 22.04 -1.34 -14.40
N PHE A 460 22.59 -0.52 -15.28
CA PHE A 460 24.05 -0.34 -15.37
C PHE A 460 24.66 0.29 -14.11
N GLN A 461 23.89 1.02 -13.31
CA GLN A 461 24.39 1.72 -12.11
C GLN A 461 24.30 0.84 -10.86
N THR A 462 23.24 0.04 -10.75
CA THR A 462 22.92 -0.75 -9.55
C THR A 462 23.11 -2.24 -9.73
N CYS A 463 23.34 -2.70 -10.97
CA CYS A 463 23.34 -4.12 -11.37
C CYS A 463 22.05 -4.87 -10.98
N ASN A 464 20.97 -4.15 -10.69
CA ASN A 464 19.68 -4.74 -10.38
C ASN A 464 19.01 -5.24 -11.67
N LEU A 465 18.29 -6.35 -11.55
CA LEU A 465 17.50 -6.90 -12.65
C LEU A 465 16.33 -5.97 -12.97
N ILE A 466 16.28 -5.47 -14.20
CA ILE A 466 15.20 -4.64 -14.73
C ILE A 466 14.18 -5.49 -15.50
N GLY A 467 14.65 -6.50 -16.23
CA GLY A 467 13.79 -7.30 -17.10
C GLY A 467 14.53 -8.42 -17.82
N PHE A 468 13.83 -9.06 -18.75
CA PHE A 468 14.33 -10.17 -19.55
C PHE A 468 13.95 -9.98 -21.01
N ASP A 469 14.92 -10.21 -21.89
CA ASP A 469 14.71 -10.20 -23.34
C ASP A 469 15.01 -11.57 -23.95
N ARG A 470 14.29 -11.87 -25.03
CA ARG A 470 14.59 -13.02 -25.89
C ARG A 470 15.60 -12.62 -26.97
N THR A 471 16.54 -13.50 -27.28
CA THR A 471 17.58 -13.22 -28.28
C THR A 471 18.07 -14.47 -29.01
N TYR A 472 18.62 -14.24 -30.21
CA TYR A 472 19.43 -15.20 -30.96
C TYR A 472 20.84 -14.63 -31.05
N ARG A 473 21.61 -14.75 -29.97
CA ARG A 473 23.02 -14.29 -29.94
C ARG A 473 23.92 -15.15 -30.83
N GLU A 474 23.60 -16.43 -30.90
CA GLU A 474 24.21 -17.44 -31.76
C GLU A 474 23.08 -18.27 -32.36
N LEU A 475 23.15 -18.58 -33.66
CA LEU A 475 22.13 -19.40 -34.32
C LEU A 475 22.39 -20.89 -34.04
N PRO A 476 21.44 -21.61 -33.42
CA PRO A 476 21.61 -23.05 -33.21
C PRO A 476 21.68 -23.78 -34.56
N PRO A 477 22.58 -24.77 -34.73
CA PRO A 477 22.75 -25.50 -35.99
C PRO A 477 21.51 -26.31 -36.39
N TRP A 478 20.70 -26.71 -35.41
CA TRP A 478 19.44 -27.42 -35.61
C TRP A 478 18.26 -26.52 -35.99
N LEU A 479 18.41 -25.19 -35.98
CA LEU A 479 17.30 -24.27 -36.28
C LEU A 479 17.13 -24.10 -37.80
N PRO A 480 15.92 -24.31 -38.38
CA PRO A 480 15.71 -24.24 -39.82
C PRO A 480 15.56 -22.80 -40.34
N VAL A 481 16.64 -22.02 -40.26
CA VAL A 481 16.66 -20.59 -40.60
C VAL A 481 16.17 -20.30 -42.02
N LYS A 482 16.47 -21.17 -42.99
CA LYS A 482 16.02 -20.99 -44.39
C LYS A 482 14.49 -21.10 -44.53
N ALA A 483 13.87 -22.08 -43.85
CA ALA A 483 12.42 -22.24 -43.86
C ALA A 483 11.73 -21.06 -43.14
N ILE A 484 12.26 -20.65 -41.98
CA ILE A 484 11.80 -19.48 -41.22
C ILE A 484 11.85 -18.21 -42.07
N ARG A 485 12.96 -17.96 -42.77
CA ARG A 485 13.11 -16.78 -43.65
C ARG A 485 12.09 -16.74 -44.77
N THR A 486 11.82 -17.89 -45.39
CA THR A 486 10.87 -18.01 -46.50
C THR A 486 9.45 -17.66 -46.02
N LEU A 487 9.02 -18.23 -44.91
CA LEU A 487 7.69 -17.97 -44.33
C LEU A 487 7.56 -16.56 -43.74
N ALA A 488 8.63 -16.01 -43.16
CA ALA A 488 8.61 -14.66 -42.59
C ALA A 488 8.49 -13.56 -43.64
N ALA A 489 8.95 -13.81 -44.87
CA ALA A 489 8.74 -12.90 -46.00
C ALA A 489 7.24 -12.74 -46.35
N ASP A 490 6.45 -13.81 -46.16
CA ASP A 490 5.01 -13.82 -46.39
C ASP A 490 4.22 -13.17 -45.23
N VAL A 491 4.69 -13.33 -43.99
CA VAL A 491 4.04 -12.78 -42.78
C VAL A 491 4.27 -11.27 -42.62
N LYS A 492 5.42 -10.72 -43.05
CA LYS A 492 5.69 -9.26 -43.04
C LYS A 492 4.75 -8.43 -43.93
N ALA A 493 3.96 -9.07 -44.78
CA ALA A 493 2.94 -8.40 -45.60
C ALA A 493 1.62 -8.13 -44.84
N LEU A 494 1.42 -8.73 -43.65
CA LEU A 494 0.23 -8.54 -42.81
C LEU A 494 0.63 -7.87 -41.49
N ASP A 495 0.54 -6.54 -41.50
CA ASP A 495 0.80 -5.67 -40.34
C ASP A 495 -0.21 -5.91 -39.21
N LYS A 496 0.19 -6.70 -38.22
CA LYS A 496 -0.48 -6.77 -36.92
C LYS A 496 0.59 -6.65 -35.83
N GLY A 497 0.75 -5.44 -35.33
CA GLY A 497 1.69 -5.12 -34.25
C GLY A 497 1.51 -6.02 -33.03
N ILE A 498 2.60 -6.70 -32.65
CA ILE A 498 2.78 -7.45 -31.40
C ILE A 498 4.30 -7.45 -31.09
N ASP A 499 4.67 -7.37 -29.82
CA ASP A 499 6.03 -7.49 -29.23
C ASP A 499 6.88 -8.65 -29.83
N ASP A 500 6.23 -9.75 -30.23
CA ASP A 500 6.89 -10.93 -30.84
C ASP A 500 7.53 -10.66 -32.21
N ALA A 501 7.12 -9.57 -32.89
CA ALA A 501 7.72 -9.15 -34.16
C ALA A 501 9.20 -8.74 -33.98
N ASP A 502 9.58 -8.24 -32.81
CA ASP A 502 10.95 -7.78 -32.54
C ASP A 502 11.93 -8.95 -32.39
N VAL A 503 11.49 -10.07 -31.81
CA VAL A 503 12.29 -11.31 -31.72
C VAL A 503 12.48 -11.93 -33.11
N LEU A 504 11.42 -12.00 -33.91
CA LEU A 504 11.51 -12.46 -35.30
C LEU A 504 12.40 -11.53 -36.15
N ASN A 505 12.27 -10.21 -35.98
CA ASN A 505 13.13 -9.22 -36.63
C ASN A 505 14.59 -9.30 -36.15
N ALA A 506 14.84 -9.60 -34.89
CA ALA A 506 16.19 -9.82 -34.35
C ALA A 506 16.84 -11.07 -34.96
N LEU A 507 16.11 -12.19 -35.02
CA LEU A 507 16.58 -13.41 -35.69
C LEU A 507 16.89 -13.16 -37.17
N LEU A 508 15.99 -12.48 -37.88
CA LEU A 508 16.18 -12.20 -39.30
C LEU A 508 17.36 -11.26 -39.55
N ARG A 509 17.59 -10.26 -38.68
CA ARG A 509 18.77 -9.37 -38.78
C ARG A 509 20.08 -10.14 -38.57
N HIS A 510 20.13 -11.01 -37.56
CA HIS A 510 21.34 -11.79 -37.25
C HIS A 510 21.65 -12.83 -38.35
N ALA A 511 20.63 -13.53 -38.87
CA ALA A 511 20.77 -14.46 -39.98
C ALA A 511 21.14 -13.82 -41.32
N LEU A 512 20.95 -12.50 -41.47
CA LEU A 512 21.40 -11.75 -42.64
C LEU A 512 22.87 -11.29 -42.51
N SER A 513 23.35 -11.03 -41.29
CA SER A 513 24.74 -10.61 -41.06
C SER A 513 25.78 -11.73 -41.17
N GLU A 514 25.39 -13.01 -41.09
CA GLU A 514 26.32 -14.15 -41.26
C GLU A 514 26.45 -14.64 -42.72
N VAL A 515 25.73 -14.03 -43.67
CA VAL A 515 25.75 -14.40 -45.10
C VAL A 515 26.52 -13.40 -45.97
N GLU A 516 27.02 -12.30 -45.37
CA GLU A 516 28.07 -11.42 -45.92
C GLU A 516 29.43 -11.82 -45.35
#